data_AF-A0A960BGH4-F1
#
_entry.id   AF-A0A960BGH4-F1
#
_cell.length_a   1.000
_cell.length_b   1.000
_cell.length_c   1.000
_cell.angle_alpha   90.00
_cell.angle_beta   90.00
_cell.angle_gamma   90.00
#
_symmetry.space_group_name_H-M   'P 1'
#
loop_
_entity.id
_entity.type
_entity.pdbx_description
1 polymer ?
#
loop_
_entity_poly.entity_id
_entity_poly.type
_entity_poly.pdbx_seq_one_letter_code
_entity_poly.pdbx_strand_id
1 'polypeptide(L)'
;MSSDRQVAHRARELGPVTRQVAPLIIAALAVQVLLPFRSDNAAHVLGGGALTMLPTAMLPGGWLRVPWSEAAILAGLLTVAYITEWTVFGPFDIVDVAFTMSGAFVALAALPECADADRGERSRLALAALLLGAASLAHRYLTGIGVA
;
A
#
# COMPACT_ATOMS: atom_id res chain seq x y z
N MET A 1 32.36 15.33 -10.19
CA MET A 1 31.34 14.46 -9.55
C MET A 1 30.76 13.56 -10.63
N SER A 2 30.81 12.24 -10.48
CA SER A 2 30.30 11.32 -11.53
C SER A 2 28.77 11.35 -11.59
N SER A 3 28.23 11.17 -12.80
CA SER A 3 26.79 11.07 -13.12
C SER A 3 26.04 10.16 -12.13
N ASP A 4 26.65 9.04 -11.73
CA ASP A 4 26.05 8.08 -10.81
C ASP A 4 25.81 8.64 -9.40
N ARG A 5 26.69 9.55 -8.93
CA ARG A 5 26.48 10.23 -7.63
C ARG A 5 25.37 11.26 -7.70
N GLN A 6 25.15 11.89 -8.86
CA GLN A 6 24.02 12.80 -9.06
C GLN A 6 22.69 12.06 -9.16
N VAL A 7 22.65 10.90 -9.81
CA VAL A 7 21.44 10.04 -9.85
C VAL A 7 21.13 9.50 -8.45
N ALA A 8 22.13 9.03 -7.70
CA ALA A 8 21.95 8.60 -6.32
C ALA A 8 21.53 9.73 -5.38
N HIS A 9 22.00 10.97 -5.61
CA HIS A 9 21.56 12.14 -4.85
C HIS A 9 20.12 12.54 -5.18
N ARG A 10 19.74 12.54 -6.47
CA ARG A 10 18.36 12.84 -6.89
C ARG A 10 17.36 11.76 -6.49
N ALA A 11 17.76 10.49 -6.48
CA ALA A 11 16.94 9.41 -5.91
C ALA A 11 16.70 9.61 -4.41
N ARG A 12 17.66 10.26 -3.71
CA ARG A 12 17.50 10.70 -2.31
C ARG A 12 16.66 11.97 -2.15
N GLU A 13 16.38 12.70 -3.24
CA GLU A 13 15.48 13.88 -3.25
C GLU A 13 14.01 13.51 -3.52
N LEU A 14 13.73 12.26 -3.92
CA LEU A 14 12.36 11.77 -3.92
C LEU A 14 11.86 11.73 -2.47
N GLY A 15 10.83 12.54 -2.19
CA GLY A 15 10.20 12.59 -0.86
C GLY A 15 9.61 11.24 -0.44
N PRO A 16 9.31 11.05 0.85
CA PRO A 16 8.87 9.78 1.43
C PRO A 16 7.66 9.17 0.71
N VAL A 17 6.73 10.03 0.27
CA VAL A 17 5.54 9.62 -0.48
C VAL A 17 5.90 8.95 -1.80
N THR A 18 6.83 9.52 -2.57
CA THR A 18 7.21 8.93 -3.87
C THR A 18 7.94 7.60 -3.67
N ARG A 19 8.73 7.46 -2.61
CA ARG A 19 9.39 6.18 -2.27
C ARG A 19 8.44 5.10 -1.79
N GLN A 20 7.24 5.46 -1.35
CA GLN A 20 6.21 4.53 -0.90
C GLN A 20 5.23 4.16 -2.00
N VAL A 21 4.77 5.18 -2.72
CA VAL A 21 3.77 5.01 -3.78
C VAL A 21 4.39 4.34 -5.00
N ALA A 22 5.64 4.65 -5.36
CA ALA A 22 6.24 4.08 -6.57
C ALA A 22 6.43 2.55 -6.50
N PRO A 23 7.01 1.96 -5.43
CA PRO A 23 7.11 0.50 -5.32
C PRO A 23 5.74 -0.18 -5.31
N LEU A 24 4.73 0.44 -4.69
CA LEU A 24 3.37 -0.10 -4.66
C LEU A 24 2.73 -0.11 -6.05
N ILE A 25 2.86 0.98 -6.80
CA ILE A 25 2.40 1.05 -8.19
C ILE A 25 3.15 0.03 -9.06
N ILE A 26 4.47 -0.09 -8.90
CA ILE A 26 5.27 -1.07 -9.64
C ILE A 26 4.81 -2.50 -9.31
N ALA A 27 4.56 -2.82 -8.04
CA ALA A 27 4.06 -4.12 -7.63
C ALA A 27 2.68 -4.42 -8.24
N ALA A 28 1.75 -3.46 -8.20
CA ALA A 28 0.43 -3.61 -8.80
C ALA A 28 0.50 -3.80 -10.32
N LEU A 29 1.35 -3.03 -11.00
CA LEU A 29 1.60 -3.19 -12.44
C LEU A 29 2.21 -4.56 -12.77
N ALA A 30 3.17 -5.03 -11.97
CA ALA A 30 3.76 -6.35 -12.16
C ALA A 30 2.70 -7.46 -12.03
N VAL A 31 1.84 -7.38 -11.01
CA VAL A 31 0.71 -8.30 -10.85
C VAL A 31 -0.23 -8.24 -12.05
N GLN A 32 -0.59 -7.05 -12.52
CA GLN A 32 -1.45 -6.87 -13.69
C GLN A 32 -0.84 -7.47 -14.97
N VAL A 33 0.47 -7.33 -15.17
CA VAL A 33 1.19 -7.86 -16.34
C VAL A 33 1.30 -9.39 -16.26
N LEU A 34 1.55 -9.94 -15.07
CA LEU A 34 1.72 -11.38 -14.88
C LEU A 34 0.38 -12.14 -14.86
N LEU A 35 -0.68 -11.49 -14.38
CA LEU A 35 -2.01 -12.08 -14.22
C LEU A 35 -3.09 -11.23 -14.92
N PRO A 36 -3.01 -11.04 -16.25
CA PRO A 36 -3.89 -10.12 -16.97
C PRO A 36 -5.37 -10.54 -16.96
N PHE A 37 -5.64 -11.82 -16.70
CA PHE A 37 -6.98 -12.42 -16.61
C PHE A 37 -7.66 -12.22 -15.25
N ARG A 38 -6.95 -11.67 -14.25
CA ARG A 38 -7.47 -11.28 -12.94
C ARG A 38 -7.00 -9.86 -12.61
N SER A 39 -7.52 -8.89 -13.37
CA SER A 39 -7.13 -7.48 -13.27
C SER A 39 -7.46 -6.85 -11.91
N ASP A 40 -8.42 -7.44 -11.19
CA ASP A 40 -8.79 -7.10 -9.82
C ASP A 40 -7.64 -7.33 -8.82
N ASN A 41 -6.77 -8.33 -9.02
CA ASN A 41 -5.61 -8.57 -8.14
C ASN A 41 -4.71 -7.34 -7.97
N ALA A 42 -4.53 -6.55 -9.03
CA ALA A 42 -3.75 -5.31 -8.95
C ALA A 42 -4.44 -4.28 -8.05
N ALA A 43 -5.77 -4.20 -8.08
CA ALA A 43 -6.55 -3.36 -7.19
C ALA A 43 -6.44 -3.82 -5.73
N HIS A 44 -6.34 -5.12 -5.44
CA HIS A 44 -6.07 -5.65 -4.09
C HIS A 44 -4.70 -5.21 -3.57
N VAL A 45 -3.66 -5.28 -4.40
CA VAL A 45 -2.33 -4.75 -4.02
C VAL A 45 -2.41 -3.27 -3.65
N LEU A 46 -3.05 -2.45 -4.49
CA LEU A 46 -3.21 -1.01 -4.19
C LEU A 46 -4.04 -0.78 -2.92
N GLY A 47 -5.11 -1.55 -2.73
CA GLY A 47 -5.98 -1.51 -1.56
C GLY A 47 -5.24 -1.85 -0.27
N GLY A 48 -4.50 -2.95 -0.26
CA GLY A 48 -3.67 -3.36 0.88
C GLY A 48 -2.58 -2.36 1.25
N GLY A 49 -1.93 -1.77 0.24
CA GLY A 49 -1.00 -0.67 0.46
C GLY A 49 -1.68 0.54 1.09
N ALA A 50 -2.83 0.97 0.57
CA ALA A 50 -3.61 2.07 1.12
C ALA A 50 -4.03 1.83 2.58
N LEU A 51 -4.50 0.62 2.91
CA LEU A 51 -4.89 0.23 4.28
C LEU A 51 -3.74 0.29 5.27
N THR A 52 -2.50 0.15 4.80
CA THR A 52 -1.30 0.23 5.64
C THR A 52 -0.78 1.66 5.73
N MET A 53 -0.81 2.39 4.61
CA MET A 53 -0.33 3.76 4.52
C MET A 53 -1.20 4.73 5.34
N LEU A 54 -2.52 4.55 5.33
CA LEU A 54 -3.44 5.49 5.99
C LEU A 54 -3.28 5.51 7.52
N PRO A 55 -3.29 4.37 8.25
CA PRO A 55 -3.00 4.35 9.68
C PRO A 55 -1.60 4.89 9.98
N THR A 56 -0.60 4.50 9.17
CA THR A 56 0.77 4.98 9.33
C THR A 56 0.87 6.51 9.23
N ALA A 57 0.14 7.11 8.30
CA ALA A 57 0.08 8.56 8.13
C ALA A 57 -0.63 9.28 9.30
N MET A 58 -1.54 8.59 10.00
CA MET A 58 -2.37 9.16 11.07
C MET A 58 -1.82 8.93 12.49
N LEU A 59 -1.10 7.83 12.72
CA LEU A 59 -0.59 7.46 14.04
C LEU A 59 0.56 8.38 14.50
N PRO A 60 0.61 8.82 15.77
CA PRO A 60 1.72 9.62 16.27
C PRO A 60 3.06 8.90 16.03
N GLY A 61 4.12 9.61 15.62
CA GLY A 61 5.40 8.99 15.25
C GLY A 61 5.98 8.07 16.34
N GLY A 62 5.73 8.38 17.62
CA GLY A 62 6.12 7.53 18.74
C GLY A 62 5.51 6.13 18.73
N TRP A 63 4.30 5.94 18.20
CA TRP A 63 3.65 4.63 18.06
C TRP A 63 4.27 3.76 16.96
N LEU A 64 4.79 4.40 15.91
CA LEU A 64 5.48 3.74 14.81
C LEU A 64 6.89 3.25 15.20
N ARG A 65 7.45 3.81 16.29
CA ARG A 65 8.77 3.44 16.84
C ARG A 65 8.70 2.35 17.91
N VAL A 66 7.50 1.89 18.27
CA VAL A 66 7.34 0.78 19.21
C VAL A 66 7.86 -0.51 18.55
N PRO A 67 8.71 -1.29 19.24
CA PRO A 67 9.22 -2.56 18.71
C PRO A 67 8.12 -3.62 18.78
N TRP A 68 7.22 -3.62 17.80
CA TRP A 68 6.27 -4.69 17.60
C TRP A 68 7.01 -5.94 17.13
N SER A 69 6.63 -7.12 17.63
CA SER A 69 7.16 -8.37 17.08
C SER A 69 6.68 -8.54 15.64
N GLU A 70 7.54 -9.09 14.77
CA GLU A 70 7.18 -9.38 13.37
C GLU A 70 5.92 -10.23 13.27
N ALA A 71 5.74 -11.18 14.20
CA ALA A 71 4.54 -12.01 14.32
C ALA A 71 3.28 -11.20 14.62
N ALA A 72 3.36 -10.16 15.47
CA ALA A 72 2.22 -9.30 15.78
C ALA A 72 1.85 -8.41 14.59
N ILE A 73 2.84 -7.88 13.88
CA ILE A 73 2.61 -7.10 12.64
C ILE A 73 1.95 -7.99 11.59
N LEU A 74 2.48 -9.19 11.36
CA LEU A 74 1.95 -10.17 10.42
C LEU A 74 0.50 -10.55 10.77
N ALA A 75 0.23 -10.89 12.03
CA ALA A 75 -1.11 -11.28 12.47
C ALA A 75 -2.11 -10.11 12.34
N GLY A 76 -1.68 -8.89 12.66
CA GLY A 76 -2.50 -7.69 12.50
C GLY A 76 -2.84 -7.42 11.05
N LEU A 77 -1.84 -7.46 10.16
CA LEU A 77 -2.06 -7.30 8.72
C LEU A 77 -3.00 -8.37 8.17
N LEU A 78 -2.76 -9.65 8.51
CA LEU A 78 -3.58 -10.76 8.04
C LEU A 78 -5.03 -10.59 8.47
N THR A 79 -5.25 -10.18 9.73
CA THR A 79 -6.58 -9.93 10.27
C THR A 79 -7.27 -8.79 9.52
N VAL A 80 -6.57 -7.67 9.30
CA VAL A 80 -7.11 -6.52 8.58
C VAL A 80 -7.43 -6.89 7.13
N ALA A 81 -6.49 -7.51 6.41
CA ALA A 81 -6.69 -7.94 5.03
C ALA A 81 -7.89 -8.89 4.92
N TYR A 82 -7.97 -9.90 5.80
CA TYR A 82 -9.09 -10.84 5.82
C TYR A 82 -10.44 -10.13 6.05
N ILE A 83 -10.52 -9.25 7.05
CA ILE A 83 -11.75 -8.50 7.34
C ILE A 83 -12.11 -7.57 6.17
N THR A 84 -11.14 -6.87 5.58
CA THR A 84 -11.40 -5.97 4.46
C THR A 84 -11.89 -6.71 3.22
N GLU A 85 -11.28 -7.86 2.89
CA GLU A 85 -11.79 -8.69 1.79
C GLU A 85 -13.21 -9.21 2.05
N TRP A 86 -13.47 -9.62 3.29
CA TRP A 86 -14.78 -10.13 3.69
C TRP A 86 -15.88 -9.06 3.67
N THR A 87 -15.57 -7.82 4.05
CA THR A 87 -16.58 -6.78 4.34
C THR A 87 -16.65 -5.65 3.32
N VAL A 88 -15.51 -5.25 2.75
CA VAL A 88 -15.40 -4.07 1.87
C VAL A 88 -15.28 -4.50 0.43
N PHE A 89 -14.36 -5.44 0.14
CA PHE A 89 -14.09 -5.78 -1.26
C PHE A 89 -15.10 -6.76 -1.83
N GLY A 90 -15.37 -7.93 -1.23
CA GLY A 90 -16.52 -8.84 -1.49
C GLY A 90 -16.90 -9.17 -2.96
N PRO A 91 -17.21 -10.41 -3.37
CA PRO A 91 -17.19 -11.67 -2.62
C PRO A 91 -15.77 -12.07 -2.19
N PHE A 92 -15.69 -12.85 -1.12
CA PHE A 92 -14.43 -13.27 -0.51
C PHE A 92 -13.72 -14.34 -1.36
N ASP A 93 -12.48 -14.06 -1.77
CA ASP A 93 -11.52 -15.03 -2.32
C ASP A 93 -10.23 -14.97 -1.47
N ILE A 94 -9.70 -16.14 -1.08
CA ILE A 94 -8.45 -16.22 -0.31
C ILE A 94 -7.24 -15.71 -1.10
N VAL A 95 -7.31 -15.76 -2.44
CA VAL A 95 -6.29 -15.20 -3.32
C VAL A 95 -6.24 -13.67 -3.20
N ASP A 96 -7.40 -13.02 -3.09
CA ASP A 96 -7.50 -11.56 -2.93
C ASP A 96 -6.85 -11.11 -1.61
N VAL A 97 -7.04 -11.89 -0.53
CA VAL A 97 -6.38 -11.66 0.76
C VAL A 97 -4.86 -11.67 0.60
N ALA A 98 -4.30 -12.60 -0.20
CA ALA A 98 -2.86 -12.68 -0.42
C ALA A 98 -2.31 -11.46 -1.18
N PHE A 99 -3.04 -10.93 -2.16
CA PHE A 99 -2.65 -9.72 -2.88
C PHE A 99 -2.78 -8.45 -2.04
N THR A 100 -3.84 -8.35 -1.24
CA THR A 100 -3.99 -7.26 -0.25
C THR A 100 -2.87 -7.31 0.79
N MET A 101 -2.51 -8.49 1.30
CA MET A 101 -1.34 -8.66 2.16
C MET A 101 -0.04 -8.24 1.48
N SER A 102 0.15 -8.59 0.21
CA SER A 102 1.35 -8.23 -0.56
C SER A 102 1.50 -6.72 -0.68
N GLY A 103 0.41 -6.01 -1.00
CA GLY A 103 0.38 -4.54 -1.01
C GLY A 103 0.70 -3.91 0.35
N ALA A 104 0.15 -4.50 1.42
CA ALA A 104 0.42 -4.06 2.78
C ALA A 104 1.91 -4.20 3.16
N PHE A 105 2.55 -5.32 2.78
CA PHE A 105 3.99 -5.50 3.00
C PHE A 105 4.85 -4.49 2.25
N VAL A 106 4.50 -4.19 0.99
CA VAL A 106 5.21 -3.19 0.20
C VAL A 106 5.13 -1.81 0.88
N ALA A 107 3.97 -1.45 1.43
CA ALA A 107 3.80 -0.21 2.18
C ALA A 107 4.54 -0.23 3.54
N LEU A 108 4.55 -1.35 4.26
CA LEU A 108 5.27 -1.51 5.53
C LEU A 108 6.79 -1.33 5.39
N ALA A 109 7.37 -1.68 4.24
CA ALA A 109 8.81 -1.54 4.01
C ALA A 109 9.30 -0.10 4.20
N ALA A 110 8.40 0.87 4.13
CA ALA A 110 8.71 2.29 4.28
C ALA A 110 8.17 2.92 5.59
N LEU A 111 7.75 2.07 6.54
CA LEU A 111 7.34 2.46 7.88
C LEU A 111 8.40 3.31 8.61
N PRO A 112 9.72 3.01 8.52
CA PRO A 112 10.74 3.82 9.17
C PRO A 112 10.77 5.26 8.67
N GLU A 113 10.67 5.49 7.35
CA GLU A 113 10.64 6.83 6.76
C GLU A 113 9.39 7.60 7.17
N CYS A 114 8.26 6.92 7.33
CA CYS A 114 7.03 7.52 7.85
C CYS A 114 7.14 7.97 9.30
N ALA A 115 7.87 7.23 10.13
CA ALA A 115 8.04 7.57 11.55
C ALA A 115 8.80 8.89 11.74
N ASP A 116 9.64 9.25 10.75
CA ASP A 116 10.47 10.46 10.73
C ASP A 116 9.90 11.59 9.86
N ALA A 117 8.83 11.32 9.11
CA ALA A 117 8.22 12.27 8.19
C ALA A 117 7.55 13.46 8.89
N ASP A 118 7.64 14.64 8.28
CA ASP A 118 6.99 15.83 8.80
C ASP A 118 5.45 15.82 8.59
N ARG A 119 4.77 16.82 9.15
CA ARG A 119 3.30 16.91 9.06
C ARG A 119 2.80 17.00 7.61
N GLY A 120 3.48 17.76 6.76
CA GLY A 120 3.10 17.95 5.36
C GLY A 120 3.28 16.68 4.54
N GLU A 121 4.38 15.95 4.76
CA GLU A 121 4.64 14.66 4.13
C GLU A 121 3.62 13.60 4.56
N ARG A 122 3.28 13.54 5.85
CA ARG A 122 2.23 12.66 6.36
C ARG A 122 0.86 12.98 5.77
N SER A 123 0.51 14.26 5.60
CA SER A 123 -0.74 14.65 4.92
C SER A 123 -0.76 14.22 3.45
N ARG A 124 0.36 14.35 2.74
CA ARG A 124 0.48 13.88 1.35
C ARG A 124 0.39 12.36 1.27
N LEU A 125 0.96 11.64 2.24
CA LEU A 125 0.84 10.19 2.33
C LEU A 125 -0.61 9.76 2.58
N ALA A 126 -1.31 10.41 3.50
CA ALA A 126 -2.73 10.16 3.74
C ALA A 126 -3.56 10.40 2.47
N LEU A 127 -3.31 11.50 1.75
CA LEU A 127 -3.98 11.77 0.49
C LEU A 127 -3.68 10.70 -0.56
N ALA A 128 -2.42 10.28 -0.70
CA ALA A 128 -2.05 9.21 -1.61
C ALA A 128 -2.75 7.88 -1.24
N ALA A 129 -2.79 7.52 0.04
CA ALA A 129 -3.49 6.34 0.53
C ALA A 129 -5.00 6.41 0.21
N LEU A 130 -5.63 7.56 0.43
CA LEU A 130 -7.04 7.77 0.10
C LEU A 130 -7.30 7.64 -1.41
N LEU A 131 -6.45 8.22 -2.25
CA LEU A 131 -6.57 8.13 -3.71
C LEU A 131 -6.38 6.69 -4.20
N LEU A 132 -5.40 5.95 -3.66
CA LEU A 132 -5.15 4.55 -4.00
C LEU A 132 -6.29 3.65 -3.53
N GLY A 133 -6.80 3.86 -2.32
CA GLY A 133 -7.96 3.15 -1.80
C GLY A 133 -9.22 3.43 -2.63
N ALA A 134 -9.46 4.69 -2.97
CA ALA A 134 -10.57 5.08 -3.86
C ALA A 134 -10.43 4.48 -5.25
N ALA A 135 -9.22 4.45 -5.82
CA ALA A 135 -8.96 3.82 -7.12
C ALA A 135 -9.16 2.30 -7.07
N SER A 136 -8.70 1.64 -6.01
CA SER A 136 -8.91 0.21 -5.77
C SER A 136 -10.40 -0.14 -5.69
N LEU A 137 -11.15 0.60 -4.85
CA LEU A 137 -12.60 0.44 -4.72
C LEU A 137 -13.30 0.73 -6.05
N ALA A 138 -13.02 1.88 -6.67
CA ALA A 138 -13.63 2.26 -7.93
C ALA A 138 -13.38 1.22 -9.03
N HIS A 139 -12.17 0.68 -9.12
CA HIS A 139 -11.87 -0.42 -10.04
C HIS A 139 -12.81 -1.59 -9.76
N ARG A 140 -12.87 -2.07 -8.51
CA ARG A 140 -13.72 -3.20 -8.13
C ARG A 140 -15.22 -2.94 -8.34
N TYR A 141 -15.72 -1.74 -8.09
CA TYR A 141 -17.12 -1.41 -8.35
C TYR A 141 -17.43 -1.30 -9.84
N LEU A 142 -16.51 -0.76 -10.65
CA LEU A 142 -16.67 -0.63 -12.09
C LEU A 142 -16.49 -1.96 -12.83
N THR A 143 -15.65 -2.87 -12.33
CA THR A 143 -15.40 -4.18 -12.94
C THR A 143 -16.21 -5.32 -12.32
N GLY A 144 -16.69 -5.17 -11.08
CA GLY A 144 -17.28 -6.26 -10.28
C GLY A 144 -18.74 -6.10 -9.84
N ILE A 145 -19.37 -4.92 -9.97
CA ILE A 145 -20.82 -4.75 -9.70
C ILE A 145 -21.66 -4.60 -10.98
N GLY A 146 -21.00 -4.45 -12.13
CA GLY A 146 -21.65 -4.18 -13.42
C GLY A 146 -21.71 -5.33 -14.42
N VAL A 147 -21.16 -6.51 -14.12
CA VAL A 147 -21.21 -7.66 -15.06
C VAL A 147 -21.35 -8.98 -14.29
N ALA A 148 -22.52 -9.59 -14.48
CA ALA A 148 -22.96 -10.94 -14.11
C ALA A 148 -23.50 -11.15 -12.68
#